data_AF-A0A535LZ87-F1
#
_entry.id   AF-A0A535LZ87-F1
#
_cell.length_a   1.000
_cell.length_b   1.000
_cell.length_c   1.000
_cell.angle_alpha   90.00
_cell.angle_beta   90.00
_cell.angle_gamma   90.00
#
_symmetry.space_group_name_H-M   'P 1'
#
loop_
_entity.id
_entity.type
_entity.pdbx_description
1 polymer ?
#
loop_
_entity_poly.entity_id
_entity_poly.type
_entity_poly.pdbx_seq_one_letter_code
_entity_poly.pdbx_strand_id
1 'polypeptide(L)' 'LTFVASWNNFIWPFIVITDTKMMTIPVGLATVQTSYGIRYAQIMASALLGGLPAVIIFLFFQRQIVEGLAGGLKE' A
#
# COMPACT_ATOMS: atom_id res chain seq x y z
N LEU A 1 5.83 12.06 -0.70
CA LEU A 1 6.84 10.98 -0.60
C LEU A 1 6.74 10.18 0.69
N THR A 2 6.70 10.82 1.87
CA THR A 2 6.67 10.14 3.18
C THR A 2 5.56 9.10 3.34
N PHE A 3 4.33 9.40 2.89
CA PHE A 3 3.23 8.43 2.95
C PHE A 3 3.54 7.16 2.13
N VAL A 4 3.91 7.32 0.85
CA VAL A 4 4.20 6.21 -0.05
C VAL A 4 5.38 5.38 0.47
N ALA A 5 6.41 6.04 1.01
CA ALA A 5 7.55 5.37 1.63
C ALA A 5 7.15 4.55 2.86
N SER A 6 6.31 5.10 3.74
CA SER A 6 5.80 4.38 4.91
C SER A 6 4.85 3.24 4.54
N TRP A 7 4.01 3.43 3.51
CA TRP A 7 3.04 2.44 3.06
C TRP A 7 3.72 1.24 2.38
N ASN A 8 4.77 1.51 1.59
CA ASN A 8 5.56 0.46 0.92
C ASN A 8 6.63 -0.15 1.84
N ASN A 9 6.77 0.31 3.08
CA ASN A 9 7.73 -0.24 4.03
C ASN A 9 7.31 -1.65 4.48
N PHE A 10 7.95 -2.66 3.88
CA PHE A 10 7.66 -4.07 4.14
C PHE A 10 8.66 -4.72 5.09
N ILE A 11 9.96 -4.50 4.86
CA ILE A 11 11.03 -5.28 5.50
C ILE A 11 11.11 -5.01 7.00
N TRP A 12 11.07 -3.74 7.42
CA TRP A 12 11.20 -3.40 8.84
C TRP A 12 10.04 -3.95 9.69
N PRO A 13 8.76 -3.75 9.31
CA PRO A 13 7.65 -4.34 10.05
C PRO A 13 7.64 -5.87 9.99
N PHE A 14 8.05 -6.48 8.87
CA PHE A 14 8.11 -7.93 8.74
C PHE A 14 9.07 -8.60 9.74
N ILE A 15 10.18 -7.94 10.06
CA ILE A 15 11.19 -8.47 10.99
C ILE A 15 10.78 -8.25 12.46
N VAL A 16 10.21 -7.08 12.77
CA VAL A 16 10.02 -6.64 14.16
C VAL A 16 8.65 -7.06 14.72
N ILE A 17 7.63 -7.21 13.88
CA ILE A 17 6.27 -7.54 14.33
C ILE A 17 6.19 -9.03 14.64
N THR A 18 5.85 -9.34 15.90
CA THR A 18 5.66 -10.72 16.39
C THR A 18 4.18 -11.07 16.62
N ASP A 19 3.31 -10.09 16.85
CA ASP A 19 1.86 -10.28 17.01
C ASP A 19 1.13 -10.05 15.67
N THR A 20 0.35 -11.05 15.25
CA THR A 20 -0.49 -10.99 14.05
C THR A 20 -1.45 -9.79 14.04
N LYS A 21 -1.92 -9.34 15.20
CA LYS A 21 -2.83 -8.18 15.31
C LYS A 21 -2.15 -6.84 14.99
N MET A 22 -0.82 -6.81 15.03
CA MET A 22 -0.01 -5.62 14.78
C MET A 22 0.54 -5.57 13.36
N MET A 23 0.26 -6.59 12.53
CA MET A 23 0.74 -6.65 11.16
C MET A 23 0.19 -5.49 10.33
N THR A 24 1.09 -4.83 9.61
CA THR A 24 0.71 -3.86 8.58
C THR A 24 0.05 -4.59 7.40
N ILE A 25 -0.74 -3.87 6.60
CA ILE A 25 -1.38 -4.47 5.42
C ILE A 25 -0.35 -5.20 4.52
N PRO A 26 0.80 -4.61 4.13
CA PRO A 26 1.80 -5.32 3.32
C PRO A 26 2.32 -6.61 3.96
N VAL A 27 2.56 -6.61 5.28
CA VAL A 27 3.06 -7.79 6.01
C VAL A 27 1.99 -8.86 6.12
N GLY A 28 0.78 -8.49 6.52
CA GLY A 28 -0.35 -9.42 6.66
C GLY A 28 -0.71 -10.09 5.33
N LEU A 29 -0.73 -9.34 4.23
CA LEU A 29 -1.03 -9.87 2.91
C LEU A 29 0.02 -10.87 2.40
N ALA A 30 1.29 -10.74 2.80
CA ALA A 30 2.33 -11.71 2.47
C ALA A 30 2.10 -13.07 3.17
N THR A 31 1.56 -13.07 4.40
CA THR A 31 1.27 -14.31 5.15
C THR A 31 0.12 -15.13 4.54
N VAL A 32 -0.80 -14.47 3.83
CA VAL A 32 -1.92 -15.12 3.13
C VAL A 32 -1.44 -16.04 2.00
N GLN A 33 -0.29 -15.73 1.39
CA GLN A 33 0.27 -16.52 0.29
C GLN A 33 0.81 -17.88 0.74
N THR A 34 1.27 -17.98 2.00
CA THR A 34 1.99 -19.16 2.50
C THR A 34 1.07 -20.19 3.17
N SER A 35 -0.06 -19.77 3.72
CA SER A 35 -0.85 -20.62 4.64
C SER A 35 -1.78 -21.65 3.98
N TYR A 36 -2.14 -21.51 2.69
CA TYR A 36 -3.16 -22.36 2.04
C TYR A 36 -2.89 -22.72 0.56
N GLY A 37 -1.65 -22.59 0.07
CA GLY A 37 -1.31 -22.77 -1.35
C GLY A 37 -1.69 -21.56 -2.23
N ILE A 38 -1.39 -21.61 -3.54
CA ILE A 38 -1.63 -20.49 -4.46
C ILE A 38 -3.14 -20.34 -4.71
N ARG A 39 -3.77 -19.47 -3.91
CA ARG A 39 -5.17 -19.08 -4.10
C ARG A 39 -5.23 -17.76 -4.87
N TYR A 40 -5.32 -17.84 -6.19
CA TYR A 40 -5.35 -16.67 -7.10
C TYR A 40 -6.37 -15.60 -6.66
N ALA A 41 -7.57 -15.99 -6.24
CA ALA A 41 -8.58 -15.07 -5.73
C ALA A 41 -8.09 -14.26 -4.51
N GLN A 42 -7.35 -14.89 -3.60
CA GLN A 42 -6.77 -14.21 -2.44
C GLN A 42 -5.64 -13.28 -2.84
N ILE A 43 -4.75 -13.70 -3.74
CA ILE A 43 -3.64 -12.86 -4.22
C ILE A 43 -4.18 -11.60 -4.91
N MET A 44 -5.20 -11.72 -5.75
CA MET A 44 -5.82 -10.58 -6.42
C MET A 44 -6.53 -9.66 -5.43
N ALA A 45 -7.22 -10.21 -4.42
CA ALA A 45 -7.84 -9.42 -3.35
C ALA A 45 -6.78 -8.67 -2.53
N SER A 46 -5.67 -9.32 -2.19
CA SER A 46 -4.51 -8.72 -1.51
C SER A 46 -3.92 -7.57 -2.32
N ALA A 47 -3.71 -7.76 -3.63
CA ALA A 47 -3.20 -6.72 -4.50
C ALA A 47 -4.14 -5.51 -4.56
N LEU A 48 -5.45 -5.74 -4.64
CA LEU A 48 -6.46 -4.69 -4.61
C LEU A 48 -6.40 -3.89 -3.31
N LEU A 49 -6.36 -4.57 -2.16
CA LEU A 49 -6.27 -3.95 -0.83
C LEU A 49 -4.95 -3.20 -0.62
N GLY A 50 -3.84 -3.72 -1.18
CA GLY A 50 -2.53 -3.07 -1.11
C GLY A 50 -2.46 -1.75 -1.87
N GLY A 51 -3.13 -1.66 -3.03
CA GLY A 51 -3.21 -0.44 -3.84
C GLY A 51 -4.29 0.56 -3.39
N LEU A 52 -5.30 0.10 -2.64
CA LEU A 52 -6.46 0.88 -2.24
C LEU A 52 -6.14 2.23 -1.55
N PRO A 53 -5.21 2.32 -0.58
CA PRO A 53 -4.93 3.59 0.09
C PRO A 53 -4.17 4.58 -0.78
N ALA A 54 -3.36 4.11 -1.74
CA ALA A 54 -2.77 5.01 -2.73
C ALA A 54 -3.86 5.65 -3.60
N VAL A 55 -4.86 4.86 -4.02
CA VAL A 55 -6.04 5.36 -4.74
C VAL A 55 -6.84 6.33 -3.89
N ILE A 56 -7.10 6.01 -2.62
CA ILE A 56 -7.84 6.91 -1.70
C ILE A 56 -7.14 8.26 -1.59
N ILE A 57 -5.83 8.27 -1.32
CA ILE A 57 -5.07 9.52 -1.21
C ILE A 57 -5.08 10.28 -2.53
N PHE A 58 -4.91 9.58 -3.65
CA PHE A 58 -5.03 10.22 -4.95
C PHE A 58 -6.39 10.89 -5.12
N LEU A 59 -7.50 10.23 -4.81
CA LEU A 59 -8.84 10.81 -4.92
C LEU A 59 -9.06 12.03 -4.01
N PHE A 60 -8.52 12.01 -2.79
CA PHE A 60 -8.61 13.15 -1.87
C PHE A 60 -7.77 14.35 -2.32
N PHE A 61 -6.58 14.10 -2.87
CA PHE A 61 -5.62 15.14 -3.24
C PHE A 61 -5.54 15.39 -4.75
N GLN A 62 -6.41 14.78 -5.55
CA GLN A 62 -6.35 14.80 -7.02
C GLN A 62 -6.28 16.23 -7.56
N ARG A 63 -7.03 17.15 -6.95
CA ARG A 63 -7.10 18.55 -7.37
C ARG A 63 -5.79 19.29 -7.11
N GLN A 64 -5.20 19.12 -5.92
CA GLN A 64 -3.92 19.72 -5.54
C GLN A 64 -2.75 19.13 -6.33
N ILE A 65 -2.81 17.83 -6.64
CA ILE A 65 -1.82 17.15 -7.48
C ILE A 65 -1.85 17.71 -8.90
N VAL A 66 -3.04 17.86 -9.49
CA VAL A 66 -3.22 18.42 -10.85
C VAL A 66 -2.84 19.90 -10.90
N GLU A 67 -3.23 20.70 -9.90
CA GLU A 67 -2.86 22.11 -9.79
C GLU A 67 -1.35 22.29 -9.60
N GLY A 68 -0.69 21.43 -8.81
CA GLY A 68 0.77 21.44 -8.61
C GLY A 68 1.55 21.03 -9.88
N LEU A 69 1.06 20.05 -10.64
CA LEU A 69 1.64 19.66 -11.93
C LEU A 69 1.46 20.75 -13.00
N ALA A 70 0.28 21.37 -13.06
CA ALA A 70 0.01 22.46 -13.99
C ALA A 70 0.78 23.74 -13.67
N GLY A 71 1.06 24.00 -12.39
CA GLY A 71 1.92 25.09 -11.93
C GLY A 71 3.40 24.88 -12.29
N GLY A 72 3.90 23.65 -12.19
CA GLY A 72 5.28 23.31 -12.55
C GLY A 72 5.57 23.27 -14.06
N LEU A 73 4.55 23.20 -14.92
CA LEU A 73 4.66 23.27 -16.38
C LEU A 73 4.74 24.71 -16.93
N LYS A 74 4.60 25.73 -16.05
CA LYS A 74 4.66 27.15 -16.42
C LYS A 74 6.02 27.82 -16.16
N GLU A 75 7.02 27.06 -15.69
CA GLU A 75 8.44 27.47 -15.64
C GLU A 75 9.28 26.67 -16.63
#